data_AF-A0AAW1KK05-F1
#
_entry.id   AF-A0AAW1KK05-F1
#
_cell.length_a   1.000
_cell.length_b   1.000
_cell.length_c   1.000
_cell.angle_alpha   90.00
_cell.angle_beta   90.00
_cell.angle_gamma   90.00
#
_symmetry.space_group_name_H-M   'P 1'
#
loop_
_entity.id
_entity.type
_entity.pdbx_description
1 polymer ?
#
loop_
_entity_poly.entity_id
_entity_poly.type
_entity_poly.pdbx_seq_one_letter_code
_entity_poly.pdbx_strand_id
1 'polypeptide(L)'
;MANQDKIIQLFEQKIPHLGWDMRTIDYLLSYMSSMDCNNFINKANVGEREGRCISDLVAKRNLYFTHGIGRSGDLTESQPKAIGSSILYKLTNHNLKQ
;
A
#
# COMPACT_ATOMS: atom_id res chain seq x y z
N MET A 1 -4.36 -11.85 17.01
CA MET A 1 -3.15 -11.80 17.86
C MET A 1 -1.91 -12.18 17.05
N ALA A 2 -1.63 -13.45 16.71
CA ALA A 2 -0.40 -13.83 15.99
C ALA A 2 -0.08 -13.07 14.67
N ASN A 3 -1.10 -12.70 13.87
CA ASN A 3 -0.90 -11.95 12.63
C ASN A 3 -0.65 -10.45 12.86
N GLN A 4 -1.16 -9.90 13.96
CA GLN A 4 -0.95 -8.49 14.31
C GLN A 4 0.48 -8.25 14.80
N ASP A 5 1.03 -9.17 15.58
CA ASP A 5 2.41 -9.08 16.09
C ASP A 5 3.43 -9.06 14.95
N LYS A 6 3.24 -9.91 13.94
CA LYS A 6 4.04 -9.93 12.71
C LYS A 6 4.02 -8.57 11.99
N ILE A 7 2.84 -7.98 11.85
CA ILE A 7 2.66 -6.68 11.20
C ILE A 7 3.35 -5.59 12.01
N ILE A 8 3.17 -5.58 13.34
CA ILE A 8 3.85 -4.63 14.23
C ILE A 8 5.37 -4.74 14.07
N GLN A 9 5.92 -5.96 14.06
CA GLN A 9 7.35 -6.19 13.85
C GLN A 9 7.85 -5.63 12.51
N LEU A 10 7.07 -5.77 11.43
CA LEU A 10 7.41 -5.17 10.13
C LEU A 10 7.44 -3.64 10.20
N PHE A 11 6.51 -3.03 10.92
CA PHE A 11 6.49 -1.57 11.14
C PHE A 11 7.61 -1.09 12.07
N GLU A 12 8.10 -1.95 12.96
CA GLU A 12 9.37 -1.77 13.67
C GLU A 12 10.60 -2.00 12.77
N GLN A 13 10.39 -2.16 11.46
CA GLN A 13 11.45 -2.28 10.45
C GLN A 13 12.32 -3.54 10.60
N LYS A 14 11.78 -4.58 11.23
CA LYS A 14 12.43 -5.88 11.39
C LYS A 14 11.85 -6.86 10.37
N ILE A 15 12.71 -7.40 9.51
CA ILE A 15 12.31 -8.46 8.58
C ILE A 15 12.04 -9.73 9.39
N PRO A 16 10.89 -10.40 9.18
CA PRO A 16 10.59 -11.66 9.84
C PRO A 16 11.55 -12.77 9.36
N HIS A 17 12.13 -13.54 10.29
CA HIS A 17 13.01 -14.66 9.95
C HIS A 17 12.28 -15.79 9.20
N LEU A 18 10.98 -15.94 9.44
CA LEU A 18 10.13 -16.91 8.76
C LEU A 18 9.15 -16.17 7.84
N GLY A 19 9.04 -16.64 6.60
CA GLY A 19 8.07 -16.14 5.64
C GLY A 19 6.64 -16.16 6.20
N TRP A 20 5.86 -15.14 5.85
CA TRP A 20 4.46 -15.06 6.26
C TRP A 20 3.59 -15.96 5.39
N ASP A 21 2.49 -16.45 5.96
CA ASP A 21 1.48 -17.13 5.18
C ASP A 21 0.70 -16.13 4.32
N MET A 22 0.11 -16.62 3.22
CA MET A 22 -0.57 -15.78 2.24
C MET A 22 -1.68 -14.91 2.85
N ARG A 23 -2.43 -15.42 3.84
CA ARG A 23 -3.53 -14.66 4.45
C ARG A 23 -3.02 -13.44 5.22
N THR A 24 -1.88 -13.57 5.87
CA THR A 24 -1.23 -12.46 6.57
C THR A 24 -0.74 -11.40 5.58
N ILE A 25 -0.16 -11.83 4.44
CA ILE A 25 0.27 -10.94 3.36
C ILE A 25 -0.93 -10.22 2.73
N ASP A 26 -1.99 -10.96 2.38
CA ASP A 26 -3.21 -10.40 1.80
C ASP A 26 -3.88 -9.40 2.74
N TYR A 27 -3.93 -9.70 4.04
CA TYR A 27 -4.47 -8.79 5.04
C TYR A 27 -3.66 -7.49 5.10
N LEU A 28 -2.32 -7.58 5.14
CA LEU A 28 -1.45 -6.40 5.13
C LEU A 28 -1.68 -5.55 3.88
N LEU A 29 -1.66 -6.17 2.68
CA LEU A 29 -1.78 -5.46 1.42
C LEU A 29 -3.17 -4.85 1.25
N SER A 30 -4.23 -5.55 1.69
CA SER A 30 -5.60 -5.02 1.70
C SER A 30 -5.73 -3.82 2.66
N TYR A 31 -5.13 -3.92 3.85
CA TYR A 31 -5.12 -2.83 4.83
C TYR A 31 -4.39 -1.60 4.28
N MET A 32 -3.21 -1.77 3.68
CA MET A 32 -2.46 -0.68 3.04
C MET A 32 -3.27 -0.07 1.89
N SER A 33 -3.81 -0.89 1.00
CA SER A 33 -4.60 -0.42 -0.14
C SER A 33 -5.81 0.41 0.28
N SER A 34 -6.47 0.03 1.38
CA SER A 34 -7.61 0.77 1.93
C SER A 34 -7.29 2.21 2.37
N MET A 35 -6.01 2.53 2.59
CA MET A 35 -5.56 3.88 2.97
C MET A 35 -5.37 4.81 1.77
N ASP A 36 -5.35 4.30 0.55
CA ASP A 36 -5.26 5.15 -0.64
C ASP A 36 -6.64 5.74 -0.95
N CYS A 37 -6.69 7.04 -1.28
CA CYS A 37 -7.94 7.78 -1.41
C CYS A 37 -8.85 7.21 -2.51
N ASN A 38 -8.28 6.59 -3.55
CA ASN A 38 -9.05 5.90 -4.59
C ASN A 38 -9.89 4.73 -4.06
N ASN A 39 -9.64 4.24 -2.84
CA ASN A 39 -10.38 3.14 -2.22
C ASN A 39 -11.35 3.57 -1.10
N PHE A 40 -11.43 4.86 -0.79
CA PHE A 40 -12.40 5.36 0.19
C PHE A 40 -13.84 5.17 -0.30
N ILE A 41 -14.75 4.82 0.61
CA ILE A 41 -16.19 4.62 0.33
C ILE A 41 -16.82 5.97 -0.03
N ASN A 42 -16.59 6.99 0.82
CA ASN A 42 -17.10 8.34 0.61
C ASN A 42 -15.96 9.24 0.10
N LYS A 43 -15.90 9.44 -1.21
CA LYS A 43 -14.91 10.31 -1.88
C LYS A 43 -15.56 11.14 -2.98
N ALA A 44 -15.12 12.38 -3.12
CA ALA A 44 -15.53 13.27 -4.19
C ALA A 44 -14.37 13.44 -5.18
N ASN A 45 -14.36 12.62 -6.24
CA ASN A 45 -13.25 12.54 -7.19
C ASN A 45 -13.45 13.53 -8.34
N VAL A 46 -13.07 14.79 -8.14
CA VAL A 46 -13.23 15.86 -9.14
C VAL A 46 -11.97 16.15 -9.97
N GLY A 47 -10.82 15.57 -9.62
CA GLY A 47 -9.57 15.77 -10.33
C GLY A 47 -9.43 14.95 -11.63
N GLU A 48 -8.35 15.25 -12.36
CA GLU A 48 -7.92 14.54 -13.57
C GLU A 48 -7.26 13.19 -13.23
N ARG A 49 -6.53 13.12 -12.10
CA ARG A 49 -5.79 11.94 -11.65
C ARG A 49 -6.31 11.43 -10.30
N GLU A 50 -7.42 10.69 -10.36
CA GLU A 50 -8.18 10.21 -9.20
C GLU A 50 -8.10 8.69 -8.98
N GLY A 51 -7.15 8.00 -9.64
CA GLY A 51 -6.96 6.54 -9.46
C GLY A 51 -8.16 5.71 -9.92
N ARG A 52 -8.95 6.20 -10.88
CA ARG A 52 -10.12 5.49 -11.41
C ARG A 52 -9.64 4.27 -12.23
N CYS A 53 -10.13 3.07 -11.89
CA CYS A 53 -9.85 1.84 -12.64
C CYS A 53 -11.16 1.28 -13.22
N ILE A 54 -11.22 1.12 -14.54
CA ILE A 54 -12.44 0.66 -15.24
C ILE A 54 -12.61 -0.86 -15.15
N SER A 55 -11.50 -1.60 -15.21
CA SER A 55 -11.53 -3.06 -15.21
C SER A 55 -11.27 -3.61 -13.81
N ASP A 56 -12.23 -4.34 -13.27
CA ASP A 56 -12.07 -5.04 -11.99
C ASP A 56 -10.91 -6.03 -12.00
N LEU A 57 -10.62 -6.65 -13.15
CA LEU A 57 -9.49 -7.55 -13.29
C LEU A 57 -8.16 -6.81 -13.09
N VAL A 58 -8.04 -5.60 -13.65
CA VAL A 58 -6.86 -4.74 -13.49
C VAL A 58 -6.75 -4.24 -12.06
N ALA A 59 -7.86 -3.80 -11.45
CA ALA A 59 -7.87 -3.36 -10.06
C ALA A 59 -7.42 -4.48 -9.11
N LYS A 60 -8.00 -5.68 -9.24
CA LYS A 60 -7.68 -6.85 -8.42
C LYS A 60 -6.23 -7.31 -8.59
N ARG A 61 -5.73 -7.37 -9.83
CA ARG A 61 -4.34 -7.75 -10.11
C ARG A 61 -3.33 -6.80 -9.45
N ASN A 62 -3.65 -5.51 -9.38
CA ASN A 62 -2.82 -4.49 -8.73
C ASN A 62 -3.18 -4.28 -7.25
N LEU A 63 -3.96 -5.19 -6.65
CA LEU A 63 -4.39 -5.13 -5.25
C LEU A 63 -5.01 -3.78 -4.87
N TYR A 64 -5.69 -3.14 -5.84
CA TYR A 64 -6.33 -1.84 -5.72
C TYR A 64 -5.40 -0.63 -5.46
N PHE A 65 -4.08 -0.80 -5.59
CA PHE A 65 -3.12 0.32 -5.61
C PHE A 65 -3.08 0.94 -7.01
N THR A 66 -3.68 2.12 -7.20
CA THR A 66 -3.85 2.73 -8.55
C THR A 66 -3.15 4.07 -8.72
N HIS A 67 -2.71 4.72 -7.63
CA HIS A 67 -2.06 6.03 -7.69
C HIS A 67 -0.56 5.95 -8.04
N GLY A 68 0.08 4.81 -7.78
CA GLY A 68 1.53 4.64 -7.88
C GLY A 68 2.27 5.19 -6.65
N ILE A 69 3.57 5.46 -6.82
CA ILE A 69 4.46 5.97 -5.78
C ILE A 69 4.98 7.37 -6.13
N GLY A 70 5.41 8.12 -5.12
CA GLY A 70 6.01 9.44 -5.31
C GLY A 70 5.04 10.54 -5.74
N ARG A 71 5.62 11.67 -6.12
CA ARG A 71 4.94 12.85 -6.65
C ARG A 71 5.57 13.25 -7.98
N SER A 72 4.97 14.23 -8.66
CA SER A 72 5.42 14.69 -9.98
C SER A 72 6.86 15.18 -10.02
N GLY A 73 7.40 15.66 -8.90
CA GLY A 73 8.79 16.15 -8.81
C GLY A 73 9.76 15.26 -8.04
N ASP A 74 9.26 14.26 -7.30
CA ASP A 74 10.10 13.44 -6.41
C ASP A 74 9.50 12.05 -6.21
N LEU A 75 10.23 11.00 -6.58
CA LEU A 75 9.82 9.61 -6.44
C LEU A 75 9.73 9.16 -4.97
N THR A 76 10.55 9.74 -4.11
CA THR A 76 10.69 9.32 -2.70
C THR A 76 9.72 10.05 -1.76
N GLU A 77 9.11 11.13 -2.22
CA GLU A 77 8.16 11.92 -1.45
C GLU A 77 6.84 11.17 -1.24
N SER A 78 6.26 11.28 -0.04
CA SER A 78 4.96 10.68 0.27
C SER A 78 3.87 11.28 -0.62
N GLN A 79 3.04 10.44 -1.24
CA GLN A 79 1.88 10.85 -2.03
C GLN A 79 0.66 11.06 -1.11
N PRO A 80 0.14 12.29 -0.96
CA PRO A 80 -1.00 12.55 -0.07
C PRO A 80 -2.29 11.82 -0.45
N LYS A 81 -2.48 11.49 -1.73
CA LYS A 81 -3.62 10.68 -2.21
C LYS A 81 -3.42 9.17 -2.06
N ALA A 82 -2.21 8.73 -1.71
CA ALA A 82 -1.80 7.32 -1.73
C ALA A 82 -0.90 6.99 -0.54
N ILE A 83 -1.46 7.14 0.66
CA ILE A 83 -0.75 6.95 1.93
C ILE A 83 -0.27 5.51 2.06
N GLY A 84 -1.13 4.54 1.73
CA GLY A 84 -0.81 3.12 1.77
C GLY A 84 0.31 2.77 0.79
N SER A 85 0.21 3.23 -0.46
CA SER A 85 1.28 3.08 -1.46
C SER A 85 2.61 3.70 -0.99
N SER A 86 2.56 4.85 -0.32
CA SER A 86 3.76 5.54 0.20
C SER A 86 4.41 4.79 1.36
N ILE A 87 3.61 4.24 2.30
CA ILE A 87 4.09 3.41 3.40
C ILE A 87 4.71 2.13 2.84
N LEU A 88 4.03 1.47 1.91
CA LEU A 88 4.51 0.24 1.29
C LEU A 88 5.86 0.47 0.61
N TYR A 89 6.00 1.54 -0.18
CA TYR A 89 7.28 1.92 -0.79
C TYR A 89 8.41 2.09 0.23
N LYS A 90 8.15 2.79 1.35
CA LYS A 90 9.16 3.02 2.40
C LYS A 90 9.56 1.72 3.10
N LEU A 91 8.60 0.87 3.46
CA LEU A 91 8.86 -0.43 4.08
C LEU A 91 9.67 -1.31 3.13
N THR A 92 9.29 -1.40 1.86
CA THR A 92 10.03 -2.20 0.86
C THR A 92 11.47 -1.72 0.73
N ASN A 93 11.72 -0.42 0.57
CA ASN A 93 13.08 0.10 0.43
C ASN A 93 13.92 -0.03 1.69
N HIS A 94 13.31 0.08 2.87
CA HIS A 94 14.02 -0.15 4.13
C HIS A 94 14.50 -1.60 4.23
N ASN A 95 13.63 -2.55 3.88
CA ASN A 95 13.93 -3.97 3.95
C ASN A 95 14.93 -4.44 2.86
N LEU A 96 15.08 -3.69 1.76
CA LEU A 96 16.09 -3.98 0.73
C LEU A 96 17.51 -3.55 1.12
N LYS A 97 17.66 -2.65 2.11
CA LYS A 97 18.96 -2.08 2.53
C LYS A 97 19.60 -2.80 3.71
N GLN A 98 18.98 -3.87 4.20
CA GLN A 98 19.51 -4.74 5.27
C GLN A 98 20.24 -5.94 4.64
#